data_AF-A0A5Y6FPS5-F1
#
_entry.id   AF-A0A5Y6FPS5-F1
#
_cell.length_a   1.000
_cell.length_b   1.000
_cell.length_c   1.000
_cell.angle_alpha   90.00
_cell.angle_beta   90.00
_cell.angle_gamma   90.00
#
_symmetry.space_group_name_H-M   'P 1'
#
loop_
_entity.id
_entity.type
_entity.pdbx_description
1 polymer ?
#
loop_
_entity_poly.entity_id
_entity_poly.type
_entity_poly.pdbx_seq_one_letter_code
_entity_poly.pdbx_strand_id
1 'polypeptide(L)'
;LRNRLRAVDIMQKEIVSCLECFLSGDIKSAYDSFESMLEPRTISRHIENICIPLSDLCNEDKPLFRVRKSDTPLTSRRDMFHIPFSQRHFVRAQRFSVAGLPCLYLGTSLYICWREMDKPDFDKLYISAYKIDKNNDSKVLNIGPDFLYKQRSILESKRKNKYDFNTKLSYLALWPLIIACNYL
;
A
#
# COMPACT_ATOMS: atom_id res chain seq x y z
N LEU A 1 -15.84 -4.62 -22.45
CA LEU A 1 -15.00 -5.77 -22.00
C LEU A 1 -13.63 -5.82 -22.67
N ARG A 2 -13.53 -5.75 -24.01
CA ARG A 2 -12.27 -5.90 -24.77
C ARG A 2 -11.10 -5.04 -24.28
N ASN A 3 -11.32 -3.75 -23.98
CA ASN A 3 -10.27 -2.87 -23.46
C ASN A 3 -9.76 -3.27 -22.06
N ARG A 4 -10.59 -3.94 -21.26
CA ARG A 4 -10.23 -4.37 -19.90
C ARG A 4 -9.47 -5.70 -19.91
N LEU A 5 -9.86 -6.64 -20.77
CA LEU A 5 -9.07 -7.86 -21.03
C LEU A 5 -7.67 -7.49 -21.53
N ARG A 6 -7.59 -6.53 -22.46
CA ARG A 6 -6.32 -5.99 -22.92
C ARG A 6 -5.47 -5.38 -21.79
N ALA A 7 -6.10 -4.72 -20.81
CA ALA A 7 -5.38 -4.18 -19.66
C ALA A 7 -4.77 -5.29 -18.77
N VAL A 8 -5.52 -6.38 -18.56
CA VAL A 8 -5.04 -7.57 -17.83
C VAL A 8 -3.86 -8.21 -18.56
N ASP A 9 -3.98 -8.43 -19.87
CA ASP A 9 -2.92 -9.04 -20.69
C ASP A 9 -1.64 -8.19 -20.69
N ILE A 10 -1.79 -6.87 -20.86
CA ILE A 10 -0.66 -5.93 -20.79
C ILE A 10 0.00 -6.00 -19.42
N MET A 11 -0.77 -5.87 -18.32
CA MET A 11 -0.18 -5.91 -16.99
C MET A 11 0.53 -7.22 -16.70
N GLN A 12 -0.08 -8.35 -17.05
CA GLN A 12 0.54 -9.65 -16.83
C GLN A 12 1.88 -9.75 -17.55
N LYS A 13 1.93 -9.40 -18.84
CA LYS A 13 3.15 -9.46 -19.63
C LYS A 13 4.24 -8.52 -19.11
N GLU A 14 3.89 -7.27 -18.85
CA GLU A 14 4.85 -6.25 -18.43
C GLU A 14 5.35 -6.48 -16.99
N ILE A 15 4.51 -7.01 -16.08
CA ILE A 15 4.96 -7.43 -14.74
C ILE A 15 5.99 -8.55 -14.83
N VAL A 16 5.77 -9.55 -15.70
CA VAL A 16 6.73 -10.64 -15.90
C VAL A 16 8.05 -10.10 -16.45
N SER A 17 8.00 -9.23 -17.46
CA SER A 17 9.18 -8.58 -18.03
C SER A 17 9.94 -7.74 -17.00
N CYS A 18 9.22 -6.95 -16.19
CA CYS A 18 9.80 -6.18 -15.09
C CYS A 18 10.53 -7.08 -14.09
N LEU A 19 9.95 -8.22 -13.74
CA LEU A 19 10.54 -9.18 -12.81
C LEU A 19 11.81 -9.83 -13.41
N GLU A 20 11.79 -10.20 -14.69
CA GLU A 20 12.96 -10.75 -15.39
C GLU A 20 14.13 -9.75 -15.46
N CYS A 21 13.85 -8.49 -15.77
CA CYS A 21 14.85 -7.42 -15.72
C CYS A 21 15.42 -7.26 -14.31
N PHE A 22 14.56 -7.24 -13.29
CA PHE A 22 15.00 -7.09 -11.90
C PHE A 22 15.89 -8.26 -11.45
N LEU A 23 15.49 -9.50 -11.76
CA LEU A 23 16.22 -10.71 -11.39
C LEU A 23 17.54 -10.88 -12.16
N SER A 24 17.64 -10.33 -13.37
CA SER A 24 18.90 -10.29 -14.12
C SER A 24 19.86 -9.18 -13.67
N GLY A 25 19.45 -8.37 -12.68
CA GLY A 25 20.25 -7.26 -12.13
C GLY A 25 20.08 -5.93 -12.87
N ASP A 26 19.26 -5.88 -13.93
CA ASP A 26 18.94 -4.66 -14.64
C ASP A 26 17.77 -3.92 -13.99
N ILE A 27 18.06 -3.34 -12.81
CA ILE A 27 17.08 -2.61 -12.00
C ILE A 27 16.53 -1.38 -12.74
N LYS A 28 17.36 -0.72 -13.57
CA LYS A 28 16.94 0.46 -14.33
C LYS A 28 15.87 0.07 -15.35
N SER A 29 16.13 -0.95 -16.17
CA SER A 29 15.15 -1.41 -17.16
C SER A 29 13.88 -1.96 -16.51
N ALA A 30 14.00 -2.61 -15.34
CA ALA A 30 12.82 -3.03 -14.56
C ALA A 30 11.96 -1.83 -14.16
N TYR A 31 12.58 -0.77 -13.63
CA TYR A 31 11.86 0.45 -13.25
C TYR A 31 11.23 1.15 -14.45
N ASP A 32 11.99 1.37 -15.53
CA ASP A 32 11.51 2.04 -16.75
C ASP A 32 10.34 1.25 -17.40
N SER A 33 10.42 -0.08 -17.41
CA SER A 33 9.36 -0.97 -17.91
C SER A 33 8.11 -0.88 -17.03
N PHE A 34 8.27 -0.90 -15.70
CA PHE A 34 7.16 -0.78 -14.78
C PHE A 34 6.46 0.59 -14.89
N GLU A 35 7.22 1.67 -15.00
CA GLU A 35 6.69 3.02 -15.22
C GLU A 35 5.89 3.08 -16.53
N SER A 36 6.50 2.62 -17.63
CA SER A 36 5.88 2.57 -18.96
C SER A 36 4.60 1.73 -19.00
N MET A 37 4.50 0.68 -18.17
CA MET A 37 3.29 -0.13 -18.03
C MET A 37 2.11 0.66 -17.44
N LEU A 38 2.38 1.61 -16.52
CA LEU A 38 1.35 2.37 -15.80
C LEU A 38 0.90 3.63 -16.56
N GLU A 39 1.74 4.18 -17.43
CA GLU A 39 1.47 5.41 -18.20
C GLU A 39 0.20 5.41 -19.06
N PRO A 40 -0.18 4.32 -19.77
CA PRO A 40 -1.31 4.37 -20.68
C PRO A 40 -2.61 4.76 -19.97
N ARG A 41 -3.36 5.71 -20.55
CA ARG A 41 -4.66 6.18 -19.99
C ARG A 41 -5.66 5.05 -19.71
N THR A 42 -5.54 3.92 -20.40
CA THR A 42 -6.36 2.74 -20.12
C THR A 42 -6.07 2.16 -18.74
N ILE A 43 -4.81 2.15 -18.31
CA ILE A 43 -4.31 1.64 -17.04
C ILE A 43 -4.48 2.69 -15.94
N SER A 44 -4.03 3.93 -16.16
CA SER A 44 -4.10 5.00 -15.15
C SER A 44 -5.52 5.26 -14.65
N ARG A 45 -6.52 5.24 -15.56
CA ARG A 45 -7.94 5.36 -15.18
C ARG A 45 -8.41 4.21 -14.28
N HIS A 46 -7.89 3.00 -14.45
CA HIS A 46 -8.19 1.91 -13.53
C HIS A 46 -7.57 2.14 -12.15
N ILE A 47 -6.34 2.67 -12.10
CA ILE A 47 -5.65 3.03 -10.85
C ILE A 47 -6.46 4.11 -10.10
N GLU A 48 -6.85 5.18 -10.80
CA GLU A 48 -7.68 6.25 -10.25
C GLU A 48 -9.00 5.74 -9.66
N ASN A 49 -9.66 4.78 -10.34
CA ASN A 49 -10.93 4.21 -9.88
C ASN A 49 -10.79 3.37 -8.61
N ILE A 50 -9.60 2.87 -8.28
CA ILE A 50 -9.37 2.11 -7.04
C ILE A 50 -8.72 2.95 -5.94
N CYS A 51 -8.42 4.22 -6.21
CA CYS A 51 -8.00 5.17 -5.18
C CYS A 51 -9.20 5.58 -4.32
N ILE A 52 -9.02 5.54 -3.01
CA ILE A 52 -10.04 5.95 -2.03
C ILE A 52 -9.54 7.14 -1.21
N PRO A 53 -10.43 7.96 -0.64
CA PRO A 53 -10.04 8.97 0.34
C PRO A 53 -9.27 8.34 1.50
N LEU A 54 -8.17 8.95 1.94
CA LEU A 54 -7.42 8.48 3.11
C LEU A 54 -8.30 8.47 4.36
N SER A 55 -9.29 9.37 4.43
CA SER A 55 -10.30 9.46 5.50
C SER A 55 -11.15 8.20 5.69
N ASP A 56 -11.29 7.37 4.65
CA ASP A 56 -11.98 6.08 4.74
C ASP A 56 -11.19 5.06 5.57
N LEU A 57 -9.84 5.20 5.62
CA LEU A 57 -8.92 4.31 6.33
C LEU A 57 -8.44 4.88 7.66
N CYS A 58 -8.21 6.20 7.72
CA CYS A 58 -7.64 6.88 8.88
C CYS A 58 -8.47 8.13 9.20
N ASN A 59 -9.00 8.23 10.41
CA ASN A 59 -9.73 9.41 10.90
C ASN A 59 -9.73 9.46 12.44
N GLU A 60 -10.48 10.38 13.03
CA GLU A 60 -10.55 10.55 14.49
C GLU A 60 -10.95 9.27 15.24
N ASP A 61 -11.88 8.49 14.67
CA ASP A 61 -12.40 7.26 15.26
C ASP A 61 -11.60 6.02 14.83
N LYS A 62 -10.82 6.13 13.75
CA LYS A 62 -10.00 5.06 13.18
C LYS A 62 -8.55 5.52 13.04
N PRO A 63 -7.80 5.69 14.13
CA PRO A 63 -6.40 6.01 14.04
C PRO A 63 -5.62 4.85 13.42
N LEU A 64 -4.56 5.17 12.67
CA LEU A 64 -3.53 4.21 12.31
C LEU A 64 -2.39 4.28 13.32
N PHE A 65 -1.64 3.20 13.46
CA PHE A 65 -0.61 3.08 14.48
C PHE A 65 0.76 2.88 13.87
N ARG A 66 1.78 3.34 14.60
CA ARG A 66 3.18 3.03 14.31
C ARG A 66 3.82 2.51 15.57
N VAL A 67 4.62 1.48 15.39
CA VAL A 67 5.50 0.95 16.43
C VAL A 67 6.93 1.16 15.95
N ARG A 68 7.81 1.58 16.86
CA ARG A 68 9.25 1.77 16.60
C ARG A 68 10.03 1.12 17.73
N LYS A 69 11.06 0.35 17.36
CA LYS A 69 12.03 -0.21 18.31
C LYS A 69 13.14 0.80 18.48
N SER A 70 13.57 1.04 19.71
CA SER A 70 14.74 1.85 19.99
C SER A 70 15.42 1.37 21.27
N ASP A 71 16.74 1.21 21.22
CA ASP A 71 17.55 0.91 22.41
C ASP A 71 17.77 2.17 23.28
N THR A 72 17.54 3.36 22.71
CA THR A 72 17.59 4.64 23.44
C THR A 72 16.18 5.24 23.58
N PRO A 73 15.89 5.97 24.68
CA PRO A 73 14.65 6.71 24.85
C PRO A 73 14.31 7.63 23.67
N LEU A 74 13.10 7.49 23.11
CA LEU A 74 12.55 8.47 22.17
C LEU A 74 11.73 9.50 22.95
N THR A 75 12.09 10.78 22.80
CA THR A 75 11.52 11.86 23.63
C THR A 75 10.63 12.81 22.85
N SER A 76 10.68 12.79 21.51
CA SER A 76 9.92 13.71 20.66
C SER A 76 8.98 12.99 19.70
N ARG A 77 7.91 13.69 19.29
CA ARG A 77 7.01 13.21 18.23
C ARG A 77 7.72 13.01 16.89
N ARG A 78 8.78 13.79 16.61
CA ARG A 78 9.56 13.67 15.37
C ARG A 78 10.28 12.33 15.31
N ASP A 79 10.69 11.78 16.45
CA ASP A 79 11.32 10.46 16.53
C ASP A 79 10.35 9.34 16.13
N MET A 80 9.04 9.58 16.23
CA MET A 80 8.04 8.61 15.79
C MET A 80 7.70 8.73 14.31
N PHE A 81 8.18 9.75 13.58
CA PHE A 81 7.89 9.92 12.16
C PHE A 81 8.80 9.07 11.26
N HIS A 82 8.79 9.31 9.94
CA HIS A 82 9.76 8.67 9.04
C HIS A 82 11.18 9.13 9.35
N ILE A 83 12.18 8.33 8.97
CA ILE A 83 13.60 8.71 9.10
C ILE A 83 13.83 10.04 8.35
N PRO A 84 14.50 11.04 8.95
CA PRO A 84 14.74 12.31 8.27
C PRO A 84 15.45 12.11 6.91
N PHE A 85 15.14 12.96 5.93
CA PHE A 85 15.79 12.87 4.60
C PHE A 85 17.32 13.01 4.66
N SER A 86 17.85 13.79 5.60
CA SER A 86 19.30 13.88 5.87
C SER A 86 19.93 12.56 6.34
N GLN A 87 19.10 11.66 6.87
CA GLN A 87 19.47 10.35 7.41
C GLN A 87 19.01 9.20 6.49
N ARG A 88 18.72 9.49 5.21
CA ARG A 88 18.16 8.50 4.28
C ARG A 88 19.02 7.24 4.08
N HIS A 89 20.31 7.30 4.34
CA HIS A 89 21.22 6.16 4.26
C HIS A 89 20.90 5.06 5.30
N PHE A 90 20.13 5.36 6.35
CA PHE A 90 19.60 4.38 7.28
C PHE A 90 18.26 3.74 6.83
N VAL A 91 17.66 4.24 5.74
CA VAL A 91 16.40 3.70 5.21
C VAL A 91 16.69 2.47 4.37
N ARG A 92 16.37 1.30 4.92
CA ARG A 92 16.40 0.02 4.20
C ARG A 92 15.23 -0.08 3.21
N ALA A 93 15.40 -0.92 2.19
CA ALA A 93 14.28 -1.30 1.33
C ALA A 93 13.18 -1.98 2.15
N GLN A 94 11.93 -1.71 1.79
CA GLN A 94 10.72 -2.25 2.38
C GLN A 94 9.73 -2.59 1.25
N ARG A 95 8.64 -3.29 1.55
CA ARG A 95 7.72 -3.81 0.52
C ARG A 95 7.26 -2.77 -0.50
N PHE A 96 6.99 -1.54 -0.06
CA PHE A 96 6.46 -0.46 -0.91
C PHE A 96 7.40 0.76 -0.98
N SER A 97 8.68 0.59 -0.64
CA SER A 97 9.66 1.69 -0.76
C SER A 97 11.08 1.17 -1.00
N VAL A 98 11.77 1.80 -1.94
CA VAL A 98 13.18 1.51 -2.24
C VAL A 98 14.10 2.01 -1.10
N ALA A 99 15.30 1.43 -1.01
CA ALA A 99 16.30 1.88 -0.06
C ALA A 99 16.65 3.37 -0.30
N GLY A 100 16.82 4.13 0.78
CA GLY A 100 17.10 5.56 0.69
C GLY A 100 15.88 6.47 0.46
N LEU A 101 14.67 5.94 0.35
CA LEU A 101 13.43 6.74 0.29
C LEU A 101 12.67 6.66 1.62
N PRO A 102 12.72 7.69 2.48
CA PRO A 102 11.95 7.69 3.71
C PRO A 102 10.43 7.58 3.45
N CYS A 103 9.81 6.56 4.03
CA CYS A 103 8.36 6.35 4.01
C CYS A 103 7.81 6.12 5.41
N LEU A 104 6.54 6.47 5.60
CA LEU A 104 5.82 6.26 6.86
C LEU A 104 4.96 4.98 6.77
N TYR A 105 5.41 3.94 7.46
CA TYR A 105 4.68 2.69 7.60
C TYR A 105 3.76 2.75 8.82
N LEU A 106 2.47 2.50 8.58
CA LEU A 106 1.39 2.54 9.57
C LEU A 106 0.54 1.27 9.47
N GLY A 107 0.07 0.75 10.60
CA GLY A 107 -0.83 -0.41 10.68
C GLY A 107 -2.17 -0.08 11.32
N THR A 108 -3.17 -0.93 11.08
CA THR A 108 -4.53 -0.77 11.63
C THR A 108 -4.67 -1.21 13.09
N SER A 109 -3.65 -1.88 13.64
CA SER A 109 -3.57 -2.22 15.06
C SER A 109 -2.12 -2.29 15.54
N LEU A 110 -1.92 -2.09 16.84
CA LEU A 110 -0.61 -2.26 17.50
C LEU A 110 -0.07 -3.67 17.34
N TYR A 111 -0.96 -4.68 17.41
CA TYR A 111 -0.59 -6.07 17.23
C TYR A 111 0.00 -6.33 15.84
N ILE A 112 -0.64 -5.84 14.77
CA ILE A 112 -0.10 -5.97 13.40
C ILE A 112 1.27 -5.29 13.30
N CYS A 113 1.39 -4.06 13.81
CA CYS A 113 2.67 -3.34 13.77
C CYS A 113 3.79 -4.10 14.50
N TRP A 114 3.50 -4.66 15.67
CA TRP A 114 4.46 -5.47 16.44
C TRP A 114 4.86 -6.74 15.70
N ARG A 115 3.91 -7.40 15.01
CA ARG A 115 4.16 -8.58 14.18
C ARG A 115 5.05 -8.26 12.98
N GLU A 116 4.79 -7.16 12.27
CA GLU A 116 5.58 -6.71 11.12
C GLU A 116 7.02 -6.31 11.50
N MET A 117 7.25 -5.95 12.76
CA MET A 117 8.57 -5.66 13.31
C MET A 117 9.34 -6.88 13.83
N ASP A 118 8.85 -8.08 13.54
CA ASP A 118 9.36 -9.35 14.08
C ASP A 118 9.35 -9.42 15.62
N LYS A 119 8.24 -8.97 16.20
CA LYS A 119 7.89 -9.21 17.61
C LYS A 119 8.97 -8.79 18.63
N PRO A 120 9.44 -7.54 18.60
CA PRO A 120 10.45 -7.05 19.54
C PRO A 120 9.96 -7.01 20.99
N ASP A 121 10.90 -7.00 21.94
CA ASP A 121 10.62 -6.89 23.37
C ASP A 121 9.87 -5.59 23.72
N PHE A 122 8.91 -5.69 24.63
CA PHE A 122 8.00 -4.58 24.96
C PHE A 122 8.68 -3.37 25.61
N ASP A 123 9.78 -3.57 26.34
CA ASP A 123 10.56 -2.52 27.01
C ASP A 123 11.29 -1.58 26.04
N LYS A 124 11.41 -1.98 24.77
CA LYS A 124 12.08 -1.21 23.70
C LYS A 124 11.11 -0.62 22.68
N LEU A 125 9.81 -0.71 22.94
CA LEU A 125 8.78 -0.27 22.01
C LEU A 125 8.27 1.14 22.30
N TYR A 126 8.23 1.93 21.23
CA TYR A 126 7.62 3.25 21.20
C TYR A 126 6.44 3.21 20.25
N ILE A 127 5.33 3.81 20.67
CA ILE A 127 4.04 3.70 20.00
C ILE A 127 3.51 5.10 19.73
N SER A 128 2.98 5.31 18.53
CA SER A 128 2.23 6.52 18.21
C SER A 128 0.98 6.19 17.40
N ALA A 129 -0.06 6.99 17.62
CA ALA A 129 -1.27 6.99 16.82
C ALA A 129 -1.22 8.16 15.83
N TYR A 130 -1.66 7.91 14.61
CA TYR A 130 -1.79 8.86 13.53
C TYR A 130 -3.26 9.02 13.19
N LYS A 131 -3.66 10.28 13.07
CA LYS A 131 -4.97 10.72 12.62
C LYS A 131 -4.75 11.75 11.53
N ILE A 132 -5.70 11.86 10.62
CA ILE A 132 -5.65 12.91 9.60
C ILE A 132 -6.49 14.10 10.05
N ASP A 133 -6.10 15.28 9.58
CA ASP A 133 -6.90 16.48 9.75
C ASP A 133 -8.23 16.38 8.97
N LYS A 134 -9.29 16.99 9.51
CA LYS A 134 -10.64 16.94 8.93
C LYS A 134 -10.72 17.47 7.49
N ASN A 135 -9.77 18.33 7.09
CA ASN A 135 -9.73 18.96 5.77
C ASN A 135 -8.77 18.25 4.80
N ASN A 136 -8.27 17.06 5.14
CA ASN A 136 -7.37 16.31 4.27
C ASN A 136 -8.16 15.61 3.15
N ASP A 137 -7.81 15.91 1.89
CA ASP A 137 -8.40 15.36 0.67
C ASP A 137 -7.49 14.35 -0.04
N SER A 138 -6.42 13.92 0.63
CA SER A 138 -5.46 12.97 0.07
C SER A 138 -6.14 11.64 -0.24
N LYS A 139 -5.74 11.04 -1.37
CA LYS A 139 -6.19 9.72 -1.77
C LYS A 139 -5.08 8.70 -1.61
N VAL A 140 -5.47 7.46 -1.37
CA VAL A 140 -4.57 6.31 -1.29
C VAL A 140 -4.98 5.26 -2.29
N LEU A 141 -3.98 4.63 -2.91
CA LEU A 141 -4.19 3.48 -3.77
C LEU A 141 -4.60 2.28 -2.91
N ASN A 142 -5.84 1.82 -3.03
CA ASN A 142 -6.34 0.72 -2.22
C ASN A 142 -6.13 -0.62 -2.91
N ILE A 143 -4.97 -1.25 -2.75
CA ILE A 143 -4.66 -2.58 -3.30
C ILE A 143 -5.11 -3.75 -2.40
N GLY A 144 -5.85 -3.48 -1.32
CA GLY A 144 -6.36 -4.49 -0.39
C GLY A 144 -7.80 -4.26 0.04
N PRO A 145 -8.77 -4.08 -0.88
CA PRO A 145 -10.16 -3.85 -0.51
C PRO A 145 -10.76 -5.05 0.24
N ASP A 146 -11.59 -4.74 1.24
CA ASP A 146 -12.29 -5.70 2.08
C ASP A 146 -12.98 -6.84 1.32
N PHE A 147 -13.54 -6.59 0.13
CA PHE A 147 -14.32 -7.61 -0.60
C PHE A 147 -13.45 -8.72 -1.21
N LEU A 148 -12.13 -8.54 -1.30
CA LEU A 148 -11.22 -9.60 -1.74
C LEU A 148 -10.99 -10.65 -0.65
N TYR A 149 -11.05 -10.23 0.62
CA TYR A 149 -10.68 -11.05 1.77
C TYR A 149 -11.86 -11.43 2.67
N LYS A 150 -12.97 -10.69 2.62
CA LYS A 150 -14.18 -11.02 3.38
C LYS A 150 -14.94 -12.13 2.68
N GLN A 151 -14.98 -13.29 3.32
CA GLN A 151 -15.98 -14.31 3.02
C GLN A 151 -17.36 -13.69 3.26
N ARG A 152 -18.17 -13.56 2.20
CA ARG A 152 -19.51 -12.97 2.31
C ARG A 152 -20.32 -13.77 3.30
N SER A 153 -20.52 -13.24 4.52
CA SER A 153 -21.52 -13.81 5.40
C SER A 153 -22.90 -13.46 4.85
N ILE A 154 -23.86 -14.38 4.97
CA ILE A 154 -25.25 -14.19 4.51
C ILE A 154 -25.87 -12.90 5.11
N LEU A 155 -25.41 -12.49 6.30
CA LEU A 155 -25.83 -11.24 6.97
C LEU A 155 -25.30 -9.96 6.29
N GLU A 156 -24.18 -10.00 5.57
CA GLU A 156 -23.65 -8.81 4.87
C GLU A 156 -24.42 -8.46 3.60
N SER A 157 -25.32 -9.33 3.12
CA SER A 157 -26.17 -9.10 1.95
C SER A 157 -27.05 -7.84 2.05
N LYS A 158 -27.29 -7.33 3.27
CA LYS A 158 -28.06 -6.10 3.52
C LYS A 158 -27.21 -4.81 3.54
N ARG A 159 -25.88 -4.88 3.45
CA ARG A 159 -25.01 -3.69 3.37
C ARG A 159 -24.99 -3.16 1.94
N LYS A 160 -25.19 -1.85 1.77
CA LYS A 160 -25.02 -1.15 0.48
C LYS A 160 -23.69 -1.58 -0.16
N ASN A 161 -23.71 -1.85 -1.47
CA ASN A 161 -22.49 -2.07 -2.24
C ASN A 161 -21.55 -0.85 -2.06
N LYS A 162 -20.47 -1.01 -1.28
CA LYS A 162 -19.48 0.05 -1.02
C LYS A 162 -18.79 0.52 -2.31
N TYR A 163 -18.66 -0.38 -3.29
CA TYR A 163 -17.98 -0.11 -4.56
C TYR A 163 -18.97 -0.21 -5.72
N ASP A 164 -18.95 0.79 -6.59
CA ASP A 164 -19.70 0.79 -7.84
C ASP A 164 -19.15 -0.27 -8.84
N PHE A 165 -19.89 -0.45 -9.93
CA PHE A 165 -19.55 -1.44 -10.96
C PHE A 165 -18.20 -1.17 -11.64
N ASN A 166 -17.89 0.08 -11.98
CA ASN A 166 -16.64 0.45 -12.65
C ASN A 166 -15.43 0.28 -11.73
N THR A 167 -15.58 0.58 -10.44
CA THR A 167 -14.55 0.35 -9.43
C THR A 167 -14.23 -1.14 -9.31
N LYS A 168 -15.24 -2.01 -9.17
CA LYS A 168 -15.06 -3.48 -9.16
C LYS A 168 -14.37 -4.00 -10.42
N LEU A 169 -14.73 -3.46 -11.58
CA LEU A 169 -14.09 -3.83 -12.85
C LEU A 169 -12.66 -3.34 -12.96
N SER A 170 -12.32 -2.25 -12.30
CA SER A 170 -10.94 -1.74 -12.24
C SER A 170 -10.08 -2.61 -11.34
N TYR A 171 -10.62 -3.11 -10.22
CA TYR A 171 -9.95 -4.15 -9.42
C TYR A 171 -9.68 -5.42 -10.22
N LEU A 172 -10.63 -5.88 -11.03
CA LEU A 172 -10.42 -7.05 -11.90
C LEU A 172 -9.38 -6.77 -12.99
N ALA A 173 -9.37 -5.58 -13.57
CA ALA A 173 -8.38 -5.20 -14.58
C ALA A 173 -6.96 -5.10 -13.99
N LEU A 174 -6.84 -4.61 -12.75
CA LEU A 174 -5.59 -4.48 -12.00
C LEU A 174 -5.21 -5.75 -11.21
N TRP A 175 -5.94 -6.84 -11.40
CA TRP A 175 -5.76 -8.05 -10.61
C TRP A 175 -4.33 -8.62 -10.66
N PRO A 176 -3.64 -8.66 -11.83
CA PRO A 176 -2.25 -9.09 -11.88
C PRO A 176 -1.33 -8.26 -10.98
N LEU A 177 -1.49 -6.93 -11.02
CA LEU A 177 -0.72 -6.01 -10.17
C LEU A 177 -1.05 -6.22 -8.69
N ILE A 178 -2.33 -6.35 -8.35
CA ILE A 178 -2.78 -6.54 -6.96
C ILE A 178 -2.21 -7.83 -6.38
N ILE A 179 -2.28 -8.96 -7.10
CA ILE A 179 -1.67 -10.21 -6.62
C ILE A 179 -0.15 -10.07 -6.50
N ALA A 180 0.53 -9.46 -7.46
CA ALA A 180 1.97 -9.26 -7.38
C ALA A 180 2.39 -8.46 -6.13
N CYS A 181 1.52 -7.59 -5.61
CA CYS A 181 1.75 -6.81 -4.40
C CYS A 181 1.25 -7.48 -3.10
N ASN A 182 0.40 -8.51 -3.17
CA ASN A 182 -0.16 -9.19 -2.02
C ASN A 182 0.39 -10.63 -1.99
N TYR A 183 1.26 -10.92 -1.03
CA TYR A 183 1.66 -12.30 -0.73
C TYR A 183 0.40 -13.12 -0.40
N LEU A 184 0.12 -14.14 -1.22
CA LEU A 184 -0.60 -15.34 -0.77
C LEU A 184 0.38 -16.22 0.01
#